data_AF-A0A7Y2HJ82-F1
#
_entry.id   AF-A0A7Y2HJ82-F1
#
_cell.length_a   1.000
_cell.length_b   1.000
_cell.length_c   1.000
_cell.angle_alpha   90.00
_cell.angle_beta   90.00
_cell.angle_gamma   90.00
#
_symmetry.space_group_name_H-M   'P 1'
#
loop_
_entity.id
_entity.type
_entity.pdbx_description
1 polymer ?
#
loop_
_entity_poly.entity_id
_entity_poly.type
_entity_poly.pdbx_seq_one_letter_code
_entity_poly.pdbx_strand_id
1 'polypeptide(L)'
;MKYLISLLLLCIQFQLRAQVGINTSVPDATLEIVSTDDGILIPRVALVDLTTPVINTPKLSELVFNTTDNSKISPGFYYWNRTHWRPLIDTFQMLEISNDELSISEGNTVTLPAIDEPVPTRTIPVLADGWNYNGGNASLPSYYKDRDRVYLTGTVVPSATAANLIFTLPVEYRPTEINSFPMPVTQSSFARIYVYPDGRVQTTNYSVPLITLDGISFRVD
;
A
#
# COMPACT_ATOMS: atom_id res chain seq x y z
N MET A 1 -21.48 0.73 -80.23
CA MET A 1 -21.83 1.96 -79.47
C MET A 1 -22.43 1.69 -78.09
N LYS A 2 -23.26 0.65 -77.89
CA LYS A 2 -23.89 0.35 -76.58
C LYS A 2 -22.91 0.16 -75.39
N TYR A 3 -21.78 -0.52 -75.61
CA TYR A 3 -20.78 -0.76 -74.56
C TYR A 3 -19.91 0.47 -74.24
N LEU A 4 -19.81 1.44 -75.16
CA LEU A 4 -18.95 2.61 -74.99
C LEU A 4 -19.54 3.60 -73.97
N ILE A 5 -20.86 3.78 -74.00
CA ILE A 5 -21.59 4.59 -73.01
C ILE A 5 -21.51 3.94 -71.62
N SER A 6 -21.62 2.61 -71.55
CA SER A 6 -21.53 1.88 -70.29
C SER A 6 -20.13 1.95 -69.66
N LEU A 7 -19.07 1.96 -70.48
CA LEU A 7 -17.69 2.14 -70.02
C LEU A 7 -17.43 3.57 -69.54
N LEU A 8 -17.96 4.57 -70.24
CA LEU A 8 -17.86 5.98 -69.85
C LEU A 8 -18.55 6.25 -68.49
N LEU A 9 -19.73 5.65 -68.26
CA LEU A 9 -20.43 5.73 -66.97
C LEU A 9 -19.68 5.03 -65.84
N LEU A 10 -18.91 3.97 -66.13
CA LEU A 10 -18.08 3.27 -65.13
C LEU A 10 -16.86 4.10 -64.72
N CYS A 11 -16.29 4.90 -65.63
CA CYS A 11 -15.16 5.79 -65.35
C CYS A 11 -15.53 7.04 -64.55
N ILE A 12 -16.82 7.37 -64.44
CA ILE A 12 -17.31 8.51 -63.66
C ILE A 12 -17.80 7.99 -62.29
N GLN A 13 -16.87 7.55 -61.44
CA GLN A 13 -17.19 7.26 -60.05
C GLN A 13 -17.04 8.54 -59.22
N PHE A 14 -18.12 9.31 -59.11
CA PHE A 14 -18.15 10.44 -58.17
C PHE A 14 -18.09 9.90 -56.74
N GLN A 15 -17.03 10.26 -56.02
CA GLN A 15 -16.96 10.02 -54.57
C GLN A 15 -17.91 10.99 -53.87
N LEU A 16 -19.18 10.59 -53.74
CA LEU A 16 -20.14 11.32 -52.92
C LEU A 16 -19.73 11.16 -51.45
N ARG A 17 -19.45 12.28 -50.77
CA ARG A 17 -19.17 12.30 -49.33
C ARG A 17 -20.46 12.58 -48.57
N ALA A 18 -20.74 11.79 -47.54
CA ALA A 18 -21.95 11.89 -46.70
C ALA A 18 -21.69 12.65 -45.39
N GLN A 19 -20.76 13.61 -45.41
CA GLN A 19 -20.50 14.50 -44.27
C GLN A 19 -21.66 15.49 -44.08
N VAL A 20 -22.06 15.70 -42.83
CA VAL A 20 -23.14 16.61 -42.44
C VAL A 20 -22.50 17.87 -41.89
N GLY A 21 -22.68 18.99 -42.59
CA GLY A 21 -22.36 20.32 -42.08
C GLY A 21 -23.64 21.04 -41.69
N ILE A 22 -23.71 21.60 -40.48
CA ILE A 22 -24.74 22.57 -40.09
C ILE A 22 -24.05 23.93 -40.04
N ASN A 23 -24.58 24.89 -40.83
CA ASN A 23 -23.99 26.22 -41.05
C ASN A 23 -22.56 26.22 -41.64
N THR A 24 -22.12 25.10 -42.25
CA THR A 24 -20.91 25.01 -43.07
C THR A 24 -21.16 24.11 -44.28
N SER A 25 -20.65 24.48 -45.45
CA SER A 25 -20.77 23.68 -46.69
C SER A 25 -19.56 22.77 -46.93
N VAL A 26 -18.47 22.96 -46.18
CA VAL A 26 -17.24 22.18 -46.31
C VAL A 26 -16.80 21.74 -44.91
N PRO A 27 -17.48 20.74 -44.31
CA PRO A 27 -17.12 20.28 -42.97
C PRO A 27 -15.82 19.46 -42.99
N ASP A 28 -14.99 19.64 -41.95
CA ASP A 28 -13.72 18.94 -41.72
C ASP A 28 -13.92 17.54 -41.10
N ALA A 29 -15.10 17.25 -40.57
CA ALA A 29 -15.46 15.98 -39.95
C ALA A 29 -16.76 15.39 -40.54
N THR A 30 -17.14 14.18 -40.10
CA THR A 30 -18.40 13.54 -40.53
C THR A 30 -19.62 14.35 -40.09
N LEU A 31 -19.55 15.01 -38.94
CA LEU A 31 -20.52 16.00 -38.48
C LEU A 31 -19.74 17.22 -37.99
N GLU A 32 -20.03 18.39 -38.54
CA GLU A 32 -19.53 19.67 -38.04
C GLU A 32 -20.69 20.67 -37.92
N ILE A 33 -20.69 21.42 -36.82
CA ILE A 33 -21.70 22.43 -36.53
C ILE A 33 -20.96 23.73 -36.21
N VAL A 34 -21.12 24.73 -37.07
CA VAL A 34 -20.47 26.04 -36.90
C VAL A 34 -21.50 27.05 -36.40
N SER A 35 -21.33 27.56 -35.18
CA SER A 35 -22.17 28.61 -34.63
C SER A 35 -21.37 29.48 -33.65
N THR A 36 -21.74 30.76 -33.54
CA THR A 36 -21.12 31.71 -32.60
C THR A 36 -22.04 32.05 -31.42
N ASP A 37 -23.33 31.73 -31.52
CA ASP A 37 -24.39 32.12 -30.59
C ASP A 37 -25.29 30.97 -30.14
N ASP A 38 -25.15 29.78 -30.74
CA ASP A 38 -25.91 28.56 -30.39
C ASP A 38 -25.00 27.36 -30.11
N GLY A 39 -25.56 26.36 -29.41
CA GLY A 39 -24.89 25.10 -29.08
C GLY A 39 -25.67 23.87 -29.54
N ILE A 40 -25.27 22.69 -29.04
CA ILE A 40 -25.90 21.41 -29.35
C ILE A 40 -26.73 20.95 -28.14
N LEU A 41 -28.03 20.71 -28.36
CA LEU A 41 -28.86 19.96 -27.40
C LEU A 41 -28.91 18.50 -27.79
N ILE A 42 -28.22 17.67 -27.00
CA ILE A 42 -28.31 16.21 -27.09
C ILE A 42 -29.54 15.68 -26.34
N PRO A 43 -29.92 14.40 -26.53
CA PRO A 43 -31.05 13.81 -25.80
C PRO A 43 -30.93 13.99 -24.28
N ARG A 44 -31.97 14.56 -23.67
CA ARG A 44 -32.09 14.70 -22.22
C ARG A 44 -32.91 13.53 -21.69
N VAL A 45 -32.33 12.75 -20.79
CA VAL A 45 -32.95 11.54 -20.25
C VAL A 45 -32.88 11.55 -18.72
N ALA A 46 -33.90 11.02 -18.06
CA ALA A 46 -33.86 10.79 -16.62
C ALA A 46 -33.30 9.39 -16.36
N LEU A 47 -32.03 9.29 -15.94
CA LEU A 47 -31.43 8.02 -15.57
C LEU A 47 -32.03 7.55 -14.23
N VAL A 48 -32.44 6.28 -14.16
CA VAL A 48 -32.95 5.68 -12.91
C VAL A 48 -31.79 5.14 -12.07
N ASP A 49 -30.82 4.53 -12.72
CA ASP A 49 -29.55 4.05 -12.18
C ASP A 49 -28.48 4.07 -13.30
N LEU A 50 -27.25 3.69 -12.99
CA LEU A 50 -26.16 3.68 -13.97
C LEU A 50 -26.12 2.40 -14.81
N THR A 51 -26.85 1.34 -14.47
CA THR A 51 -26.83 0.02 -15.14
C THR A 51 -27.95 -0.15 -16.18
N THR A 52 -29.06 0.57 -16.01
CA THR A 52 -30.28 0.38 -16.77
C THR A 52 -30.21 1.18 -18.07
N PRO A 53 -30.37 0.53 -19.24
CA PRO A 53 -30.44 1.22 -20.51
C PRO A 53 -31.77 1.98 -20.63
N VAL A 54 -31.74 3.30 -20.46
CA VAL A 54 -32.92 4.18 -20.62
C VAL A 54 -33.26 4.42 -22.09
N ILE A 55 -32.25 4.41 -22.95
CA ILE A 55 -32.42 4.35 -24.40
C ILE A 55 -32.54 2.88 -24.82
N ASN A 56 -33.44 2.56 -25.75
CA ASN A 56 -33.57 1.21 -26.28
C ASN A 56 -32.31 0.81 -27.05
N THR A 57 -31.60 -0.23 -26.58
CA THR A 57 -30.39 -0.79 -27.20
C THR A 57 -29.24 0.23 -27.39
N PRO A 58 -28.78 0.88 -26.31
CA PRO A 58 -27.82 1.96 -26.44
C PRO A 58 -26.50 1.45 -27.03
N LYS A 59 -25.90 2.26 -27.90
CA LYS A 59 -24.63 1.91 -28.54
C LYS A 59 -23.45 2.35 -27.68
N LEU A 60 -22.31 1.68 -27.83
CA LEU A 60 -21.07 2.11 -27.17
C LEU A 60 -20.81 3.59 -27.53
N SER A 61 -20.51 4.40 -26.52
CA SER A 61 -20.24 5.83 -26.62
C SER A 61 -21.45 6.70 -26.99
N GLU A 62 -22.68 6.19 -26.91
CA GLU A 62 -23.87 7.01 -27.04
C GLU A 62 -23.97 8.01 -25.89
N LEU A 63 -24.10 9.30 -26.21
CA LEU A 63 -24.04 10.43 -25.29
C LEU A 63 -25.44 10.99 -25.00
N VAL A 64 -25.73 11.22 -23.71
CA VAL A 64 -26.98 11.81 -23.23
C VAL A 64 -26.69 12.84 -22.14
N PHE A 65 -27.65 13.73 -21.90
CA PHE A 65 -27.65 14.59 -20.71
C PHE A 65 -28.62 14.02 -19.68
N ASN A 66 -28.11 13.56 -18.54
CA ASN A 66 -28.93 13.10 -17.42
C ASN A 66 -29.57 14.28 -16.70
N THR A 67 -30.87 14.19 -16.43
CA THR A 67 -31.63 15.19 -15.66
C THR A 67 -31.96 14.74 -14.23
N THR A 68 -31.66 13.50 -13.86
CA THR A 68 -31.91 12.98 -12.51
C THR A 68 -30.91 13.57 -11.52
N ASP A 69 -31.39 14.03 -10.38
CA ASP A 69 -30.59 14.52 -9.25
C ASP A 69 -30.94 13.76 -7.98
N ASN A 70 -30.03 12.94 -7.49
CA ASN A 70 -30.17 12.18 -6.25
C ASN A 70 -28.78 11.82 -5.67
N SER A 71 -28.77 11.07 -4.57
CA SER A 71 -27.53 10.71 -3.86
C SER A 71 -26.55 9.81 -4.62
N LYS A 72 -26.94 9.24 -5.77
CA LYS A 72 -26.13 8.31 -6.57
C LYS A 72 -25.82 8.82 -7.98
N ILE A 73 -26.62 9.76 -8.49
CA ILE A 73 -26.55 10.24 -9.87
C ILE A 73 -26.81 11.73 -9.84
N SER A 74 -25.88 12.50 -10.40
CA SER A 74 -26.03 13.94 -10.55
C SER A 74 -26.36 14.30 -12.01
N PRO A 75 -27.05 15.43 -12.25
CA PRO A 75 -27.26 15.94 -13.60
C PRO A 75 -25.94 16.20 -14.33
N GLY A 76 -25.89 15.89 -15.63
CA GLY A 76 -24.67 16.06 -16.41
C GLY A 76 -24.62 15.20 -17.67
N PHE A 77 -23.49 15.24 -18.38
CA PHE A 77 -23.27 14.43 -19.57
C PHE A 77 -22.85 13.00 -19.18
N TYR A 78 -23.51 12.00 -19.77
CA TYR A 78 -23.19 10.59 -19.58
C TYR A 78 -23.07 9.87 -20.92
N TYR A 79 -22.17 8.89 -21.01
CA TYR A 79 -22.06 8.01 -22.17
C TYR A 79 -22.23 6.54 -21.80
N TRP A 80 -22.79 5.75 -22.72
CA TRP A 80 -22.96 4.32 -22.50
C TRP A 80 -21.65 3.55 -22.77
N ASN A 81 -21.15 2.80 -21.79
CA ASN A 81 -19.89 2.05 -21.90
C ASN A 81 -20.06 0.55 -22.27
N ARG A 82 -21.26 0.15 -22.71
CA ARG A 82 -21.77 -1.24 -22.92
C ARG A 82 -22.46 -1.89 -21.73
N THR A 83 -22.14 -1.47 -20.52
CA THR A 83 -22.67 -2.08 -19.29
C THR A 83 -23.34 -1.06 -18.37
N HIS A 84 -22.84 0.18 -18.40
CA HIS A 84 -23.28 1.25 -17.54
C HIS A 84 -23.18 2.62 -18.25
N TRP A 85 -24.02 3.56 -17.82
CA TRP A 85 -23.83 4.99 -18.04
C TRP A 85 -22.66 5.48 -17.20
N ARG A 86 -21.71 6.14 -17.85
CA ARG A 86 -20.57 6.78 -17.19
C ARG A 86 -20.65 8.29 -17.34
N PRO A 87 -20.46 9.07 -16.28
CA PRO A 87 -20.35 10.51 -16.41
C PRO A 87 -19.16 10.84 -17.32
N LEU A 88 -19.32 11.84 -18.17
CA LEU A 88 -18.28 12.30 -19.10
C LEU A 88 -17.17 13.05 -18.37
N ILE A 89 -17.52 13.71 -17.27
CA ILE A 89 -16.59 14.38 -16.36
C ILE A 89 -16.62 13.57 -15.06
N ASP A 90 -15.47 13.00 -14.70
CA ASP A 90 -15.28 12.40 -13.39
C ASP A 90 -15.01 13.53 -12.39
N THR A 91 -15.58 13.47 -11.19
CA THR A 91 -15.25 14.43 -10.14
C THR A 91 -13.80 14.23 -9.73
N PHE A 92 -12.96 15.23 -9.97
CA PHE A 92 -11.58 15.20 -9.49
C PHE A 92 -11.58 15.17 -7.97
N GLN A 93 -11.01 14.10 -7.40
CA GLN A 93 -10.72 14.07 -5.98
C GLN A 93 -9.33 14.64 -5.75
N MET A 94 -9.25 15.75 -5.04
CA MET A 94 -7.97 16.33 -4.61
C MET A 94 -7.56 15.67 -3.30
N LEU A 95 -6.32 15.18 -3.27
CA LEU A 95 -5.64 14.74 -2.06
C LEU A 95 -4.66 15.84 -1.67
N GLU A 96 -4.84 16.43 -0.49
CA GLU A 96 -4.02 17.53 -0.01
C GLU A 96 -3.44 17.22 1.37
N ILE A 97 -2.16 17.57 1.55
CA ILE A 97 -1.49 17.60 2.86
C ILE A 97 -1.26 19.06 3.21
N SER A 98 -1.87 19.51 4.29
CA SER A 98 -1.71 20.88 4.80
C SER A 98 -1.76 20.87 6.32
N ASN A 99 -0.82 21.55 6.97
CA ASN A 99 -0.73 21.64 8.43
C ASN A 99 -0.82 20.28 9.15
N ASP A 100 -0.11 19.27 8.65
CA ASP A 100 -0.12 17.88 9.14
C ASP A 100 -1.48 17.15 9.06
N GLU A 101 -2.46 17.71 8.33
CA GLU A 101 -3.74 17.08 8.04
C GLU A 101 -3.77 16.57 6.59
N LEU A 102 -4.09 15.29 6.41
CA LEU A 102 -4.39 14.70 5.11
C LEU A 102 -5.89 14.82 4.86
N SER A 103 -6.28 15.58 3.85
CA SER A 103 -7.67 15.76 3.46
C SER A 103 -7.94 15.23 2.06
N ILE A 104 -9.15 14.70 1.85
CA ILE A 104 -9.67 14.34 0.53
C ILE A 104 -10.85 15.26 0.26
N SER A 105 -10.86 15.89 -0.91
CA SER A 105 -12.02 16.69 -1.33
C SER A 105 -13.31 15.86 -1.27
N GLU A 106 -14.43 16.55 -1.00
CA GLU A 106 -15.76 15.94 -0.87
C GLU A 106 -15.94 15.03 0.37
N GLY A 107 -15.00 15.06 1.33
CA GLY A 107 -15.15 14.35 2.62
C GLY A 107 -15.01 12.82 2.52
N ASN A 108 -14.39 12.33 1.45
CA ASN A 108 -14.06 10.92 1.28
C ASN A 108 -13.01 10.47 2.31
N THR A 109 -12.96 9.17 2.60
CA THR A 109 -12.02 8.60 3.59
C THR A 109 -11.06 7.61 2.94
N VAL A 110 -9.79 7.62 3.36
CA VAL A 110 -8.83 6.53 3.10
C VAL A 110 -8.87 5.58 4.28
N THR A 111 -9.20 4.31 4.05
CA THR A 111 -9.05 3.27 5.08
C THR A 111 -7.65 2.69 4.99
N LEU A 112 -6.83 2.94 6.01
CA LEU A 112 -5.55 2.24 6.16
C LEU A 112 -5.80 0.89 6.84
N PRO A 113 -5.10 -0.18 6.45
CA PRO A 113 -5.15 -1.43 7.19
C PRO A 113 -4.71 -1.16 8.64
N ALA A 114 -5.40 -1.77 9.60
CA ALA A 114 -4.97 -1.70 10.99
C ALA A 114 -3.54 -2.24 11.09
N ILE A 115 -2.66 -1.50 11.77
CA ILE A 115 -1.32 -1.97 12.12
C ILE A 115 -1.47 -2.92 13.31
N ASP A 116 -2.11 -4.06 13.10
CA ASP A 116 -2.11 -5.17 14.07
C ASP A 116 -0.83 -5.99 13.88
N GLU A 117 0.31 -5.31 14.00
CA GLU A 117 1.59 -5.99 14.08
C GLU A 117 1.67 -6.63 15.48
N PRO A 118 1.75 -7.96 15.59
CA PRO A 118 1.71 -8.62 16.87
C PRO A 118 2.89 -8.14 17.74
N VAL A 119 2.58 -7.62 18.93
CA VAL A 119 3.62 -7.27 19.90
C VAL A 119 4.43 -8.54 20.20
N PRO A 120 5.75 -8.54 19.98
CA PRO A 120 6.55 -9.75 20.12
C PRO A 120 6.52 -10.24 21.57
N THR A 121 6.21 -11.52 21.75
CA THR A 121 6.12 -12.14 23.08
C THR A 121 7.53 -12.29 23.66
N ARG A 122 7.72 -11.78 24.89
CA ARG A 122 8.96 -11.93 25.65
C ARG A 122 9.00 -13.28 26.35
N THR A 123 10.11 -13.99 26.20
CA THR A 123 10.33 -15.30 26.83
C THR A 123 11.46 -15.22 27.83
N ILE A 124 11.25 -15.76 29.04
CA ILE A 124 12.29 -15.86 30.07
C ILE A 124 13.21 -17.05 29.73
N PRO A 125 14.53 -16.86 29.64
CA PRO A 125 15.45 -17.97 29.35
C PRO A 125 15.62 -18.88 30.56
N VAL A 126 15.82 -20.17 30.30
CA VAL A 126 16.33 -21.10 31.30
C VAL A 126 17.82 -20.81 31.49
N LEU A 127 18.18 -20.32 32.67
CA LEU A 127 19.57 -20.01 33.02
C LEU A 127 20.38 -21.29 33.23
N ALA A 128 21.65 -21.24 32.85
CA ALA A 128 22.61 -22.30 33.12
C ALA A 128 22.98 -22.35 34.62
N ASP A 129 23.51 -23.49 35.05
CA ASP A 129 23.88 -23.71 36.44
C ASP A 129 24.80 -22.61 36.99
N GLY A 130 24.42 -22.12 38.16
CA GLY A 130 25.12 -21.04 38.84
C GLY A 130 24.71 -19.62 38.43
N TRP A 131 23.79 -19.44 37.48
CA TRP A 131 23.19 -18.14 37.15
C TRP A 131 21.79 -17.98 37.75
N ASN A 132 21.47 -16.79 38.24
CA ASN A 132 20.17 -16.48 38.84
C ASN A 132 19.58 -15.19 38.27
N TYR A 133 18.26 -15.04 38.37
CA TYR A 133 17.59 -13.78 38.14
C TYR A 133 17.96 -12.78 39.23
N ASN A 134 18.13 -11.51 38.86
CA ASN A 134 18.28 -10.45 39.86
C ASN A 134 16.90 -10.16 40.49
N GLY A 135 16.60 -10.76 41.64
CA GLY A 135 15.28 -10.72 42.30
C GLY A 135 14.85 -9.38 42.92
N GLY A 136 15.58 -8.28 42.68
CA GLY A 136 15.21 -6.92 43.10
C GLY A 136 14.29 -6.21 42.11
N ASN A 137 14.36 -4.87 42.02
CA ASN A 137 13.62 -4.06 41.05
C ASN A 137 14.13 -4.18 39.60
N ALA A 138 14.97 -5.17 39.31
CA ALA A 138 15.55 -5.36 37.99
C ALA A 138 14.55 -6.08 37.07
N SER A 139 14.61 -5.77 35.77
CA SER A 139 13.81 -6.49 34.79
C SER A 139 14.27 -7.95 34.71
N LEU A 140 13.31 -8.88 34.66
CA LEU A 140 13.59 -10.30 34.42
C LEU A 140 14.36 -10.46 33.11
N PRO A 141 15.36 -11.35 33.04
CA PRO A 141 16.00 -11.64 31.78
C PRO A 141 14.96 -12.17 30.81
N SER A 142 14.98 -11.67 29.59
CA SER A 142 14.04 -12.09 28.55
C SER A 142 14.68 -11.94 27.20
N TYR A 143 14.17 -12.71 26.24
CA TYR A 143 14.47 -12.53 24.83
C TYR A 143 13.17 -12.49 24.02
N TYR A 144 13.19 -11.74 22.92
CA TYR A 144 12.12 -11.73 21.94
C TYR A 144 12.70 -11.44 20.55
N LYS A 145 11.92 -11.74 19.53
CA LYS A 145 12.28 -11.51 18.13
C LYS A 145 11.25 -10.57 17.52
N ASP A 146 11.71 -9.48 16.93
CA ASP A 146 10.93 -8.63 16.05
C ASP A 146 11.55 -8.73 14.66
N ARG A 147 10.79 -9.29 13.72
CA ARG A 147 11.25 -9.61 12.35
C ARG A 147 12.56 -10.41 12.34
N ASP A 148 13.63 -9.84 11.80
CA ASP A 148 14.97 -10.42 11.63
C ASP A 148 15.89 -10.19 12.84
N ARG A 149 15.41 -9.53 13.90
CA ARG A 149 16.24 -9.09 15.02
C ARG A 149 15.80 -9.68 16.35
N VAL A 150 16.76 -10.25 17.07
CA VAL A 150 16.58 -10.72 18.44
C VAL A 150 17.07 -9.65 19.39
N TYR A 151 16.31 -9.47 20.47
CA TYR A 151 16.61 -8.56 21.56
C TYR A 151 16.75 -9.37 22.84
N LEU A 152 17.80 -9.08 23.61
CA LEU A 152 17.94 -9.56 24.98
C LEU A 152 17.67 -8.38 25.92
N THR A 153 17.02 -8.65 27.05
CA THR A 153 16.70 -7.65 28.06
C THR A 153 16.85 -8.24 29.46
N GLY A 154 16.92 -7.39 30.48
CA GLY A 154 16.93 -7.75 31.89
C GLY A 154 18.31 -8.05 32.47
N THR A 155 18.33 -8.51 33.72
CA THR A 155 19.58 -8.66 34.49
C THR A 155 19.71 -10.06 35.09
N VAL A 156 20.91 -10.63 34.95
CA VAL A 156 21.30 -11.91 35.57
C VAL A 156 22.44 -11.68 36.56
N VAL A 157 22.53 -12.54 37.59
CA VAL A 157 23.58 -12.49 38.60
C VAL A 157 24.29 -13.84 38.69
N PRO A 158 25.63 -13.88 38.71
CA PRO A 158 26.36 -15.11 38.92
C PRO A 158 26.38 -15.49 40.41
N SER A 159 26.36 -16.79 40.68
CA SER A 159 26.75 -17.37 41.98
C SER A 159 28.22 -17.78 41.97
N ALA A 160 28.73 -18.27 43.10
CA ALA A 160 30.11 -18.74 43.23
C ALA A 160 30.47 -19.91 42.27
N THR A 161 29.48 -20.60 41.70
CA THR A 161 29.67 -21.74 40.80
C THR A 161 29.35 -21.40 39.34
N ALA A 162 29.07 -20.13 39.01
CA ALA A 162 28.72 -19.73 37.66
C ALA A 162 29.86 -19.99 36.66
N ALA A 163 29.54 -20.66 35.56
CA ALA A 163 30.44 -20.80 34.41
C ALA A 163 30.20 -19.68 33.38
N ASN A 164 31.00 -19.66 32.30
CA ASN A 164 30.88 -18.66 31.23
C ASN A 164 29.51 -18.67 30.52
N LEU A 165 28.85 -19.82 30.45
CA LEU A 165 27.53 -19.95 29.81
C LEU A 165 26.45 -19.36 30.71
N ILE A 166 25.68 -18.40 30.20
CA ILE A 166 24.56 -17.78 30.92
C ILE A 166 23.25 -18.52 30.61
N PHE A 167 22.94 -18.71 29.32
CA PHE A 167 21.81 -19.49 28.83
C PHE A 167 22.01 -19.87 27.36
N THR A 168 21.11 -20.69 26.82
CA THR A 168 21.10 -21.08 25.40
C THR A 168 19.79 -20.66 24.75
N LEU A 169 19.88 -19.94 23.63
CA LEU A 169 18.75 -19.54 22.82
C LEU A 169 18.19 -20.73 22.01
N PRO A 170 16.85 -20.84 21.87
CA PRO A 170 16.24 -21.76 20.92
C PRO A 170 16.67 -21.46 19.48
N VAL A 171 16.55 -22.46 18.59
CA VAL A 171 17.05 -22.38 17.21
C VAL A 171 16.55 -21.16 16.43
N GLU A 172 15.30 -20.73 16.65
CA GLU A 172 14.69 -19.59 15.95
C GLU A 172 15.24 -18.21 16.34
N TYR A 173 16.11 -18.15 17.35
CA TYR A 173 16.68 -16.92 17.90
C TYR A 173 18.22 -16.88 17.76
N ARG A 174 18.82 -17.82 17.02
CA ARG A 174 20.27 -17.93 16.91
C ARG A 174 20.80 -17.08 15.75
N PRO A 175 21.92 -16.36 15.94
CA PRO A 175 22.56 -15.66 14.83
C PRO A 175 23.25 -16.65 13.89
N THR A 176 23.58 -16.20 12.68
CA THR A 176 24.42 -16.93 11.71
C THR A 176 25.91 -16.80 12.01
N GLU A 177 26.32 -15.73 12.67
CA GLU A 177 27.71 -15.44 13.07
C GLU A 177 27.83 -15.12 14.57
N ILE A 178 29.06 -15.17 15.08
CA ILE A 178 29.32 -14.80 16.48
C ILE A 178 29.15 -13.29 16.64
N ASN A 179 28.21 -12.88 17.48
CA ASN A 179 28.03 -11.49 17.87
C ASN A 179 28.72 -11.23 19.21
N SER A 180 29.42 -10.10 19.34
CA SER A 180 30.08 -9.70 20.59
C SER A 180 29.66 -8.31 21.03
N PHE A 181 29.28 -8.17 22.30
CA PHE A 181 28.79 -6.92 22.88
C PHE A 181 29.68 -6.51 24.05
N PRO A 182 30.15 -5.25 24.11
CA PRO A 182 30.91 -4.77 25.25
C PRO A 182 30.00 -4.66 26.47
N MET A 183 30.52 -5.05 27.64
CA MET A 183 29.82 -4.88 28.92
C MET A 183 30.62 -3.91 29.80
N PRO A 184 29.98 -2.86 30.35
CA PRO A 184 30.65 -1.98 31.31
C PRO A 184 30.95 -2.75 32.60
N VAL A 185 32.21 -2.74 33.02
CA VAL A 185 32.65 -3.33 34.29
C VAL A 185 33.43 -2.31 35.10
N THR A 186 33.43 -2.46 36.42
CA THR A 186 34.01 -1.50 37.37
C THR A 186 35.53 -1.68 37.59
N GLN A 187 36.18 -2.64 36.92
CA GLN A 187 37.63 -2.87 37.01
C GLN A 187 38.32 -2.60 35.66
N SER A 188 39.65 -2.52 35.67
CA SER A 188 40.52 -2.13 34.53
C SER A 188 40.57 -3.14 33.35
N SER A 189 39.47 -3.81 33.02
CA SER A 189 39.35 -4.77 31.92
C SER A 189 38.03 -4.60 31.17
N PHE A 190 37.94 -5.02 29.92
CA PHE A 190 36.68 -5.05 29.16
C PHE A 190 36.08 -6.46 29.21
N ALA A 191 34.86 -6.59 29.72
CA ALA A 191 34.11 -7.83 29.58
C ALA A 191 33.23 -7.79 28.32
N ARG A 192 32.93 -8.96 27.76
CA ARG A 192 32.07 -9.09 26.58
C ARG A 192 31.04 -10.19 26.78
N ILE A 193 29.89 -9.98 26.18
CA ILE A 193 28.88 -11.02 25.97
C ILE A 193 28.99 -11.48 24.51
N TYR A 194 29.13 -12.78 24.34
CA TYR A 194 29.14 -13.44 23.04
C TYR A 194 27.83 -14.18 22.85
N VAL A 195 27.24 -14.02 21.66
CA VAL A 195 26.12 -14.85 21.20
C VAL A 195 26.62 -15.68 20.02
N TYR A 196 26.71 -16.99 20.22
CA TYR A 196 27.22 -17.92 19.23
C TYR A 196 26.10 -18.46 18.31
N PRO A 197 26.44 -18.93 17.09
CA PRO A 197 25.47 -19.55 16.18
C PRO A 197 24.77 -20.81 16.71
N ASP A 198 25.35 -21.47 17.71
CA ASP A 198 24.71 -22.59 18.42
C ASP A 198 23.73 -22.14 19.52
N GLY A 199 23.53 -20.82 19.66
CA GLY A 199 22.61 -20.19 20.59
C GLY A 199 23.20 -19.93 21.98
N ARG A 200 24.45 -20.31 22.25
CA ARG A 200 25.06 -20.03 23.55
C ARG A 200 25.25 -18.52 23.73
N VAL A 201 24.71 -18.00 24.83
CA VAL A 201 24.98 -16.64 25.30
C VAL A 201 25.98 -16.77 26.44
N GLN A 202 27.20 -16.30 26.21
CA GLN A 202 28.33 -16.49 27.12
C GLN A 202 28.97 -15.16 27.51
N THR A 203 29.52 -15.09 28.71
CA THR A 203 30.40 -14.00 29.14
C THR A 203 31.87 -14.47 29.16
N THR A 204 32.80 -13.58 28.84
CA THR A 204 34.24 -13.82 29.12
C THR A 204 34.51 -13.51 30.59
N ASN A 205 34.44 -14.57 31.41
CA ASN A 205 34.85 -14.69 32.81
C ASN A 205 35.45 -13.43 33.51
N TYR A 206 34.68 -12.75 34.36
CA TYR A 206 35.18 -11.85 35.41
C TYR A 206 34.16 -11.77 36.54
N SER A 207 34.63 -11.57 37.79
CA SER A 207 33.82 -11.37 39.00
C SER A 207 32.95 -10.11 38.94
N VAL A 208 31.95 -10.11 38.06
CA VAL A 208 30.95 -9.05 37.96
C VAL A 208 29.78 -9.39 38.88
N PRO A 209 29.29 -8.45 39.69
CA PRO A 209 28.19 -8.73 40.61
C PRO A 209 26.86 -8.95 39.87
N LEU A 210 26.72 -8.43 38.65
CA LEU A 210 25.54 -8.56 37.80
C LEU A 210 25.89 -8.33 36.33
N ILE A 211 25.05 -8.82 35.43
CA ILE A 211 25.11 -8.61 33.99
C ILE A 211 23.75 -8.10 33.51
N THR A 212 23.75 -6.93 32.88
CA THR A 212 22.57 -6.39 32.20
C THR A 212 22.63 -6.72 30.71
N LEU A 213 21.55 -7.30 30.20
CA LEU A 213 21.38 -7.70 28.80
C LEU A 213 20.71 -6.62 27.95
N ASP A 214 20.16 -5.58 28.59
CA ASP A 214 19.50 -4.47 27.89
C ASP A 214 20.43 -3.81 26.86
N GLY A 215 19.89 -3.60 25.65
CA GLY A 215 20.63 -3.02 24.54
C GLY A 215 21.37 -4.05 23.68
N ILE A 216 21.41 -5.32 24.08
CA ILE A 216 21.94 -6.39 23.22
C ILE A 216 20.88 -6.76 22.18
N SER A 217 21.22 -6.57 20.91
CA SER A 217 20.43 -7.06 19.79
C SER A 217 21.30 -7.51 18.64
N PHE A 218 20.84 -8.53 17.92
CA PHE A 218 21.54 -9.09 16.76
C PHE A 218 20.54 -9.66 15.76
N ARG A 219 21.05 -9.88 14.55
CA ARG A 219 20.31 -10.42 13.42
C ARG A 219 20.31 -11.95 13.40
N VAL A 220 19.25 -12.57 12.90
CA VAL A 220 19.08 -14.03 12.78
C VAL A 220 18.94 -14.53 11.33
N ASP A 221 19.02 -13.61 10.37
CA ASP A 221 19.04 -13.82 8.93
C ASP A 221 20.36 -14.43 8.40
#